data_AF-A0A060R8M4-F1
#
_entry.id   AF-A0A060R8M4-F1
#
_cell.length_a   1.000
_cell.length_b   1.000
_cell.length_c   1.000
_cell.angle_alpha   90.00
_cell.angle_beta   90.00
_cell.angle_gamma   90.00
#
_symmetry.space_group_name_H-M   'P 1'
#
loop_
_entity.id
_entity.type
_entity.pdbx_description
1 polymer ?
#
loop_
_entity_poly.entity_id
_entity_poly.type
_entity_poly.pdbx_seq_one_letter_code
_entity_poly.pdbx_strand_id
1 'polypeptide(L)'
;MNRELIEDLHQYFEQKENRTGEEVNFLNRLKNELPYFQVTAVSREDLQREGFNVTDVDDSDMTEIARKLADDYCEQLFWLSLEIIADQGFDIPKYLCPKCGSRANRYCSDSKIFDCSNCDNEWKQEESTGRFVLVEHPEESKFYADCEVGYDCYNSEDNGAMYVPEHFYTAHTGAVPDTNKLFIPVTWPESQEYFELQYEKESIFELCEPIEHGKAFDDFGSQAIWVPLSLINKQ
;
A
#
# COMPACT_ATOMS: atom_id res chain seq x y z
N MET A 1 -27.25 -4.67 2.35
CA MET A 1 -26.92 -4.99 3.74
C MET A 1 -25.96 -3.92 4.28
N ASN A 2 -26.46 -3.11 5.22
CA ASN A 2 -25.67 -2.07 5.88
C ASN A 2 -24.43 -2.72 6.52
N ARG A 3 -23.24 -2.15 6.26
CA ARG A 3 -21.96 -2.60 6.81
C ARG A 3 -22.01 -2.73 8.33
N GLU A 4 -22.56 -1.72 8.99
CA GLU A 4 -22.71 -1.64 10.44
C GLU A 4 -23.50 -2.84 10.98
N LEU A 5 -24.59 -3.23 10.31
CA LEU A 5 -25.38 -4.38 10.71
C LEU A 5 -24.59 -5.71 10.61
N ILE A 6 -23.73 -5.87 9.59
CA ILE A 6 -22.89 -7.07 9.44
C ILE A 6 -21.88 -7.13 10.60
N GLU A 7 -21.27 -6.00 10.93
CA GLU A 7 -20.29 -5.88 12.02
C GLU A 7 -20.95 -6.11 13.38
N ASP A 8 -22.12 -5.52 13.63
CA ASP A 8 -22.92 -5.71 14.85
C ASP A 8 -23.31 -7.17 15.03
N LEU A 9 -23.79 -7.83 13.97
CA LEU A 9 -24.12 -9.25 14.01
C LEU A 9 -22.86 -10.09 14.25
N HIS A 10 -21.75 -9.78 13.57
CA HIS A 10 -20.49 -10.49 13.77
C HIS A 10 -20.04 -10.38 15.23
N GLN A 11 -20.00 -9.17 15.80
CA GLN A 11 -19.61 -8.91 17.17
C GLN A 11 -20.54 -9.58 18.18
N TYR A 12 -21.86 -9.49 17.96
CA TYR A 12 -22.87 -10.15 18.78
C TYR A 12 -22.62 -11.66 18.86
N PHE A 13 -22.43 -12.32 17.71
CA PHE A 13 -22.14 -13.74 17.68
C PHE A 13 -20.76 -14.03 18.26
N GLU A 14 -19.72 -13.23 18.00
CA GLU A 14 -18.36 -13.41 18.52
C GLU A 14 -18.24 -13.27 20.05
N GLN A 15 -19.17 -12.62 20.71
CA GLN A 15 -19.20 -12.51 22.18
C GLN A 15 -20.01 -13.61 22.88
N LYS A 16 -20.80 -14.38 22.14
CA LYS A 16 -21.66 -15.43 22.70
C LYS A 16 -20.85 -16.66 23.16
N GLU A 17 -20.87 -16.97 24.46
CA GLU A 17 -20.09 -18.09 25.03
C GLU A 17 -20.55 -19.49 24.57
N ASN A 18 -21.86 -19.74 24.47
CA ASN A 18 -22.43 -21.05 24.16
C ASN A 18 -23.14 -21.04 22.80
N ARG A 19 -22.37 -21.00 21.71
CA ARG A 19 -22.91 -21.01 20.34
C ARG A 19 -23.38 -22.40 19.92
N THR A 20 -24.51 -22.47 19.23
CA THR A 20 -24.91 -23.69 18.52
C THR A 20 -24.06 -23.89 17.26
N GLY A 21 -24.08 -25.10 16.69
CA GLY A 21 -23.38 -25.36 15.42
C GLY A 21 -23.89 -24.48 14.26
N GLU A 22 -25.18 -24.15 14.25
CA GLU A 22 -25.77 -23.24 13.26
C GLU A 22 -25.24 -21.81 13.41
N GLU A 23 -25.08 -21.34 14.65
CA GLU A 23 -24.54 -20.02 14.96
C GLU A 23 -23.06 -19.92 14.59
N VAL A 24 -22.29 -21.00 14.77
CA VAL A 24 -20.90 -21.07 14.30
C VAL A 24 -20.85 -20.98 12.76
N ASN A 25 -21.72 -21.71 12.07
CA ASN A 25 -21.80 -21.64 10.60
C ASN A 25 -22.21 -20.24 10.11
N PHE A 26 -23.16 -19.60 10.78
CA PHE A 26 -23.57 -18.23 10.47
C PHE A 26 -22.45 -17.22 10.73
N LEU A 27 -21.74 -17.33 11.85
CA LEU A 27 -20.57 -16.49 12.15
C LEU A 27 -19.48 -16.63 11.08
N ASN A 28 -19.21 -17.85 10.60
CA ASN A 28 -18.25 -18.07 9.50
C ASN A 28 -18.71 -17.40 8.20
N ARG A 29 -20.02 -17.43 7.88
CA ARG A 29 -20.57 -16.70 6.73
C ARG A 29 -20.39 -15.20 6.90
N LEU A 30 -20.70 -14.64 8.07
CA LEU A 30 -20.47 -13.22 8.36
C LEU A 30 -18.99 -12.85 8.19
N LYS A 31 -18.07 -13.66 8.72
CA LYS A 31 -16.62 -13.45 8.55
C LYS A 31 -16.20 -13.36 7.09
N ASN A 32 -16.79 -14.17 6.22
CA ASN A 32 -16.50 -14.13 4.79
C ASN A 32 -17.09 -12.91 4.08
N GLU A 33 -18.12 -12.26 4.64
CA GLU A 33 -18.72 -11.02 4.11
C GLU A 33 -17.97 -9.75 4.59
N LEU A 34 -17.25 -9.81 5.72
CA LEU A 34 -16.53 -8.67 6.30
C LEU A 34 -15.45 -8.02 5.40
N PRO A 35 -14.87 -8.65 4.37
CA PRO A 35 -13.99 -7.93 3.44
C PRO A 35 -14.73 -7.04 2.43
N TYR A 36 -16.03 -7.26 2.22
CA TYR A 36 -16.79 -6.59 1.16
C TYR A 36 -17.50 -5.34 1.67
N PHE A 37 -17.50 -4.30 0.84
CA PHE A 37 -18.19 -3.03 1.07
C PHE A 37 -19.26 -2.84 -0.01
N GLN A 38 -20.46 -2.48 0.41
CA GLN A 38 -21.56 -2.29 -0.53
C GLN A 38 -21.47 -0.93 -1.21
N VAL A 39 -21.53 -0.93 -2.54
CA VAL A 39 -21.48 0.29 -3.36
C VAL A 39 -22.87 0.89 -3.59
N THR A 40 -23.89 0.06 -3.81
CA THR A 40 -25.27 0.52 -4.07
C THR A 40 -26.31 -0.58 -3.77
N ALA A 41 -27.60 -0.23 -3.82
CA ALA A 41 -28.75 -1.13 -3.67
C ALA A 41 -29.93 -0.65 -4.52
N VAL A 42 -30.86 -1.55 -4.84
CA VAL A 42 -32.10 -1.25 -5.58
C VAL A 42 -33.32 -1.79 -4.82
N SER A 43 -34.41 -1.06 -4.87
CA SER A 43 -35.68 -1.38 -4.22
C SER A 43 -36.87 -1.20 -5.16
N ARG A 44 -38.05 -1.70 -4.76
CA ARG A 44 -39.30 -1.44 -5.49
C ARG A 44 -39.66 0.05 -5.53
N GLU A 45 -39.27 0.82 -4.52
CA GLU A 45 -39.50 2.27 -4.50
C GLU A 45 -38.71 2.96 -5.60
N ASP A 46 -37.50 2.50 -5.91
CA ASP A 46 -36.70 3.05 -7.01
C ASP A 46 -37.39 2.82 -8.35
N LEU A 47 -37.97 1.62 -8.55
CA LEU A 47 -38.79 1.34 -9.73
C LEU A 47 -40.03 2.26 -9.80
N GLN A 48 -40.73 2.48 -8.68
CA GLN A 48 -41.86 3.40 -8.65
C GLN A 48 -41.46 4.84 -8.96
N ARG A 49 -40.31 5.30 -8.45
CA ARG A 49 -39.75 6.63 -8.71
C ARG A 49 -39.44 6.83 -10.19
N GLU A 50 -38.96 5.79 -10.86
CA GLU A 50 -38.75 5.75 -12.31
C GLU A 50 -40.05 5.50 -13.11
N GLY A 51 -41.20 5.36 -12.44
CA GLY A 51 -42.53 5.29 -13.06
C GLY A 51 -43.00 3.88 -13.45
N PHE A 52 -42.34 2.82 -13.00
CA PHE A 52 -42.77 1.44 -13.24
C PHE A 52 -43.96 1.04 -12.34
N ASN A 53 -44.87 0.23 -12.89
CA ASN A 53 -45.92 -0.41 -12.09
C ASN A 53 -45.35 -1.63 -11.36
N VAL A 54 -45.24 -1.53 -10.04
CA VAL A 54 -44.66 -2.59 -9.20
C VAL A 54 -45.69 -3.54 -8.56
N THR A 55 -46.97 -3.45 -8.95
CA THR A 55 -48.06 -4.24 -8.32
C THR A 55 -47.78 -5.75 -8.36
N ASP A 56 -47.20 -6.23 -9.46
CA ASP A 56 -46.92 -7.65 -9.69
C ASP A 56 -45.41 -7.96 -9.59
N VAL A 57 -44.60 -7.06 -9.04
CA VAL A 57 -43.14 -7.25 -8.91
C VAL A 57 -42.81 -7.95 -7.60
N ASP A 58 -42.27 -9.16 -7.68
CA ASP A 58 -41.89 -9.97 -6.53
C ASP A 58 -40.38 -9.87 -6.18
N ASP A 59 -39.95 -10.57 -5.13
CA ASP A 59 -38.55 -10.52 -4.68
C ASP A 59 -37.60 -11.24 -5.65
N SER A 60 -38.11 -12.19 -6.45
CA SER A 60 -37.35 -12.86 -7.50
C SER A 60 -37.03 -11.86 -8.62
N ASP A 61 -38.01 -11.07 -9.03
CA ASP A 61 -37.81 -9.99 -10.01
C ASP A 61 -36.77 -8.98 -9.51
N MET A 62 -36.90 -8.52 -8.27
CA MET A 62 -35.94 -7.57 -7.69
C MET A 62 -34.53 -8.14 -7.58
N THR A 63 -34.41 -9.44 -7.27
CA THR A 63 -33.11 -10.13 -7.24
C THR A 63 -32.46 -10.14 -8.63
N GLU A 64 -33.23 -10.44 -9.68
CA GLU A 64 -32.71 -10.46 -11.04
C GLU A 64 -32.38 -9.04 -11.56
N ILE A 65 -33.18 -8.04 -11.20
CA ILE A 65 -32.88 -6.63 -11.50
C ILE A 65 -31.57 -6.20 -10.83
N ALA A 66 -31.41 -6.49 -9.53
CA ALA A 66 -30.19 -6.16 -8.79
C ALA A 66 -28.97 -6.83 -9.41
N ARG A 67 -29.08 -8.10 -9.80
CA ARG A 67 -28.01 -8.85 -10.49
C ARG A 67 -27.63 -8.18 -11.81
N LYS A 68 -28.62 -7.84 -12.65
CA LYS A 68 -28.36 -7.19 -13.95
C LYS A 68 -27.76 -5.79 -13.81
N LEU A 69 -28.22 -5.00 -12.85
CA LEU A 69 -27.63 -3.69 -12.57
C LEU A 69 -26.20 -3.81 -12.06
N ALA A 70 -25.90 -4.82 -11.23
CA ALA A 70 -24.55 -5.09 -10.77
C ALA A 70 -23.63 -5.50 -11.92
N ASP A 71 -24.08 -6.40 -12.80
CA ASP A 71 -23.34 -6.80 -14.01
C ASP A 71 -23.04 -5.58 -14.89
N ASP A 72 -24.07 -4.77 -15.19
CA ASP A 72 -23.96 -3.58 -16.03
C ASP A 72 -22.98 -2.55 -15.44
N TYR A 73 -23.08 -2.26 -14.14
CA TYR A 73 -22.16 -1.35 -13.47
C TYR A 73 -20.72 -1.87 -13.49
N CYS A 74 -20.52 -3.17 -13.25
CA CYS A 74 -19.21 -3.82 -13.32
C CYS A 74 -18.57 -3.75 -14.72
N GLU A 75 -19.36 -3.95 -15.77
CA GLU A 75 -18.89 -3.92 -17.16
C GLU A 75 -18.59 -2.51 -17.65
N GLN A 76 -19.38 -1.51 -17.23
CA GLN A 76 -19.30 -0.16 -17.79
C GLN A 76 -18.43 0.81 -16.99
N LEU A 77 -18.53 0.79 -15.64
CA LEU A 77 -18.06 1.92 -14.82
C LEU A 77 -17.21 1.52 -13.62
N PHE A 78 -17.45 0.36 -13.00
CA PHE A 78 -16.86 0.01 -11.71
C PHE A 78 -15.33 0.17 -11.68
N TRP A 79 -14.62 -0.44 -12.63
CA TRP A 79 -13.16 -0.45 -12.64
C TRP A 79 -12.55 0.93 -12.88
N LEU A 80 -13.15 1.70 -13.79
CA LEU A 80 -12.71 3.06 -14.09
C LEU A 80 -12.98 4.00 -12.91
N SER A 81 -14.18 3.91 -12.31
CA SER A 81 -14.52 4.69 -11.12
C SER A 81 -13.62 4.34 -9.93
N LEU A 82 -13.34 3.05 -9.71
CA LEU A 82 -12.43 2.62 -8.64
C LEU A 82 -11.04 3.25 -8.81
N GLU A 83 -10.48 3.20 -10.02
CA GLU A 83 -9.16 3.78 -10.28
C GLU A 83 -9.15 5.30 -10.04
N ILE A 84 -10.14 6.03 -10.57
CA ILE A 84 -10.21 7.49 -10.41
C ILE A 84 -10.42 7.87 -8.94
N ILE A 85 -11.35 7.22 -8.24
CA ILE A 85 -11.66 7.57 -6.85
C ILE A 85 -10.50 7.19 -5.94
N ALA A 86 -9.88 6.03 -6.12
CA ALA A 86 -8.74 5.61 -5.30
C ALA A 86 -7.52 6.52 -5.52
N ASP A 87 -7.17 6.81 -6.78
CA ASP A 87 -5.99 7.62 -7.12
C ASP A 87 -6.22 9.11 -6.88
N GLN A 88 -7.31 9.70 -7.38
CA GLN A 88 -7.52 11.16 -7.34
C GLN A 88 -8.38 11.63 -6.15
N GLY A 89 -9.21 10.73 -5.60
CA GLY A 89 -10.09 11.05 -4.48
C GLY A 89 -9.47 10.80 -3.10
N PHE A 90 -8.57 9.81 -3.01
CA PHE A 90 -7.97 9.36 -1.76
C PHE A 90 -6.44 9.23 -1.80
N ASP A 91 -5.80 9.57 -2.91
CA ASP A 91 -4.34 9.49 -3.10
C ASP A 91 -3.76 8.10 -2.74
N ILE A 92 -4.52 7.03 -3.00
CA ILE A 92 -4.08 5.65 -2.75
C ILE A 92 -3.08 5.26 -3.85
N PRO A 93 -1.80 5.02 -3.52
CA PRO A 93 -0.78 4.81 -4.52
C PRO A 93 -0.92 3.46 -5.22
N LYS A 94 -0.69 3.45 -6.55
CA LYS A 94 -0.41 2.21 -7.29
C LYS A 94 1.06 1.82 -7.14
N TYR A 95 1.32 0.52 -7.15
CA TYR A 95 2.69 0.01 -7.26
C TYR A 95 3.34 0.49 -8.55
N LEU A 96 4.62 0.83 -8.50
CA LEU A 96 5.39 1.27 -9.66
C LEU A 96 6.13 0.08 -10.28
N CYS A 97 6.16 0.04 -11.60
CA CYS A 97 6.95 -0.92 -12.34
C CYS A 97 8.43 -0.63 -12.12
N PRO A 98 9.20 -1.57 -11.56
CA PRO A 98 10.61 -1.34 -11.28
C PRO A 98 11.41 -1.17 -12.56
N LYS A 99 10.94 -1.60 -13.73
CA LYS A 99 11.68 -1.49 -14.99
C LYS A 99 11.52 -0.14 -15.70
N CYS A 100 10.34 0.48 -15.61
CA CYS A 100 10.02 1.68 -16.42
C CYS A 100 9.33 2.80 -15.66
N GLY A 101 9.09 2.64 -14.35
CA GLY A 101 8.47 3.68 -13.51
C GLY A 101 6.96 3.84 -13.69
N SER A 102 6.37 3.19 -14.68
CA SER A 102 4.92 3.29 -14.92
C SER A 102 4.14 2.55 -13.83
N ARG A 103 2.95 3.05 -13.51
CA ARG A 103 2.04 2.41 -12.55
C ARG A 103 1.66 1.00 -13.00
N ALA A 104 1.52 0.09 -12.04
CA ALA A 104 1.07 -1.28 -12.27
C ALA A 104 -0.31 -1.29 -12.92
N ASN A 105 -0.49 -2.20 -13.86
CA ASN A 105 -1.75 -2.39 -14.55
C ASN A 105 -2.69 -3.28 -13.73
N ARG A 106 -2.21 -4.44 -13.29
CA ARG A 106 -2.96 -5.39 -12.47
C ARG A 106 -2.04 -6.14 -11.50
N TYR A 107 -2.67 -6.75 -10.50
CA TYR A 107 -2.07 -7.70 -9.58
C TYR A 107 -2.82 -9.03 -9.67
N CYS A 108 -2.08 -10.13 -9.79
CA CYS A 108 -2.62 -11.48 -9.73
C CYS A 108 -2.41 -12.06 -8.32
N SER A 109 -3.49 -12.28 -7.57
CA SER A 109 -3.43 -12.79 -6.19
C SER A 109 -2.84 -14.20 -6.10
N ASP A 110 -3.09 -15.04 -7.10
CA ASP A 110 -2.69 -16.45 -7.09
C ASP A 110 -1.18 -16.61 -7.29
N SER A 111 -0.59 -15.81 -8.18
CA SER A 111 0.84 -15.83 -8.46
C SER A 111 1.63 -14.79 -7.65
N LYS A 112 0.95 -13.85 -7.01
CA LYS A 112 1.53 -12.67 -6.32
C LYS A 112 2.42 -11.83 -7.24
N ILE A 113 1.99 -11.65 -8.49
CA ILE A 113 2.73 -10.93 -9.54
C ILE A 113 1.93 -9.71 -9.99
N PHE A 114 2.63 -8.59 -10.15
CA PHE A 114 2.16 -7.42 -10.87
C PHE A 114 2.58 -7.46 -12.33
N ASP A 115 1.77 -6.88 -13.21
CA ASP A 115 2.10 -6.65 -14.61
C ASP A 115 2.09 -5.16 -14.97
N CYS A 116 2.92 -4.80 -15.95
CA CYS A 116 3.01 -3.45 -16.51
C CYS A 116 2.66 -3.48 -18.00
N SER A 117 1.57 -2.84 -18.37
CA SER A 117 1.13 -2.71 -19.77
C SER A 117 2.00 -1.79 -20.63
N ASN A 118 2.88 -0.98 -20.01
CA ASN A 118 3.76 -0.07 -20.74
C ASN A 118 5.05 -0.75 -21.25
N CYS A 119 5.56 -1.76 -20.54
CA CYS A 119 6.84 -2.40 -20.89
C CYS A 119 6.84 -3.93 -20.79
N ASP A 120 5.65 -4.53 -20.63
CA ASP A 120 5.40 -5.97 -20.50
C ASP A 120 6.23 -6.65 -19.40
N ASN A 121 6.62 -5.88 -18.37
CA ASN A 121 7.35 -6.41 -17.24
C ASN A 121 6.40 -7.04 -16.23
N GLU A 122 6.83 -8.17 -15.66
CA GLU A 122 6.17 -8.85 -14.56
C GLU A 122 7.11 -8.86 -13.35
N TRP A 123 6.60 -8.54 -12.16
CA TRP A 123 7.40 -8.56 -10.94
C TRP A 123 6.60 -9.03 -9.73
N LYS A 124 7.28 -9.63 -8.76
CA LYS A 124 6.65 -10.11 -7.53
C LYS A 124 6.38 -8.96 -6.58
N GLN A 125 5.34 -9.10 -5.77
CA GLN A 125 5.19 -8.28 -4.58
C GLN A 125 6.25 -8.70 -3.56
N GLU A 126 7.19 -7.81 -3.29
CA GLU A 126 8.15 -7.97 -2.20
C GLU A 126 7.72 -7.08 -1.03
N GLU A 127 7.81 -7.63 0.18
CA GLU A 127 7.56 -6.86 1.40
C GLU A 127 8.69 -5.86 1.62
N SER A 128 8.36 -4.68 2.15
CA SER A 128 9.40 -3.71 2.53
C SER A 128 10.24 -4.27 3.66
N THR A 129 11.56 -4.28 3.47
CA THR A 129 12.52 -4.68 4.52
C THR A 129 12.80 -3.57 5.53
N GLY A 130 12.28 -2.35 5.29
CA GLY A 130 12.65 -1.14 6.02
C GLY A 130 14.07 -0.65 5.72
N ARG A 131 14.78 -1.27 4.77
CA ARG A 131 16.14 -0.90 4.38
C ARG A 131 16.15 -0.11 3.08
N PHE A 132 17.15 0.74 2.96
CA PHE A 132 17.35 1.63 1.83
C PHE A 132 18.78 1.51 1.32
N VAL A 133 18.95 1.53 0.01
CA VAL A 133 20.23 1.52 -0.68
C VAL A 133 20.59 2.96 -1.00
N LEU A 134 21.75 3.42 -0.55
CA LEU A 134 22.35 4.68 -0.97
C LEU A 134 22.81 4.52 -2.43
N VAL A 135 22.09 5.17 -3.33
CA VAL A 135 22.45 5.29 -4.75
C VAL A 135 23.11 6.64 -4.94
N GLU A 136 24.28 6.62 -5.58
CA GLU A 136 25.12 7.80 -5.80
C GLU A 136 25.26 8.01 -7.30
N HIS A 137 25.62 9.23 -7.69
CA HIS A 137 25.73 9.70 -9.07
C HIS A 137 24.39 9.93 -9.77
N PRO A 138 24.19 11.10 -10.40
CA PRO A 138 22.94 11.44 -11.08
C PRO A 138 22.52 10.44 -12.17
N GLU A 139 23.47 9.77 -12.82
CA GLU A 139 23.16 8.80 -13.87
C GLU A 139 22.49 7.53 -13.33
N GLU A 140 22.82 7.12 -12.10
CA GLU A 140 22.26 5.93 -11.46
C GLU A 140 20.96 6.25 -10.71
N SER A 141 20.86 7.47 -10.15
CA SER A 141 19.70 7.88 -9.35
C SER A 141 18.54 8.44 -10.15
N LYS A 142 18.80 8.94 -11.37
CA LYS A 142 17.81 9.61 -12.22
C LYS A 142 16.51 8.83 -12.37
N PHE A 143 16.59 7.52 -12.59
CA PHE A 143 15.40 6.69 -12.74
C PHE A 143 14.50 6.77 -11.51
N TYR A 144 15.08 6.64 -10.31
CA TYR A 144 14.32 6.66 -9.06
C TYR A 144 13.77 8.06 -8.77
N ALA A 145 14.55 9.11 -9.04
CA ALA A 145 14.12 10.49 -8.90
C ALA A 145 12.94 10.82 -9.83
N ASP A 146 13.02 10.43 -11.12
CA ASP A 146 11.94 10.61 -12.11
C ASP A 146 10.67 9.82 -11.73
N CYS A 147 10.82 8.73 -10.97
CA CYS A 147 9.70 7.93 -10.47
C CYS A 147 9.22 8.36 -9.08
N GLU A 148 9.83 9.37 -8.47
CA GLU A 148 9.58 9.83 -7.09
C GLU A 148 9.73 8.71 -6.03
N VAL A 149 10.66 7.77 -6.27
CA VAL A 149 10.93 6.63 -5.40
C VAL A 149 12.14 6.91 -4.51
N GLY A 150 11.95 6.78 -3.19
CA GLY A 150 13.01 6.99 -2.21
C GLY A 150 13.06 8.42 -1.67
N TYR A 151 14.24 8.80 -1.17
CA TYR A 151 14.47 10.04 -0.44
C TYR A 151 15.82 10.66 -0.82
N ASP A 152 15.87 11.97 -1.03
CA ASP A 152 17.12 12.68 -1.29
C ASP A 152 18.10 12.55 -0.12
N CYS A 153 19.39 12.44 -0.43
CA CYS A 153 20.49 12.48 0.53
C CYS A 153 21.04 13.92 0.59
N TYR A 154 20.44 14.77 1.44
CA TYR A 154 20.69 16.21 1.44
C TYR A 154 22.09 16.61 1.91
N ASN A 155 22.74 15.79 2.74
CA ASN A 155 24.07 16.10 3.26
C ASN A 155 25.21 15.56 2.39
N SER A 156 24.90 14.90 1.26
CA SER A 156 25.90 14.44 0.30
C SER A 156 26.42 15.59 -0.57
N GLU A 157 27.71 15.56 -0.89
CA GLU A 157 28.29 16.43 -1.93
C GLU A 157 27.85 16.02 -3.34
N ASP A 158 27.38 14.77 -3.51
CA ASP A 158 26.79 14.28 -4.75
C ASP A 158 25.32 14.69 -4.83
N ASN A 159 25.02 15.65 -5.71
CA ASN A 159 23.68 16.19 -5.91
C ASN A 159 22.67 15.19 -6.51
N GLY A 160 23.12 14.00 -6.90
CA GLY A 160 22.27 12.89 -7.30
C GLY A 160 22.08 11.84 -6.21
N ALA A 161 22.68 11.97 -5.03
CA ALA A 161 22.59 10.93 -4.01
C ALA A 161 21.19 10.81 -3.40
N MET A 162 20.71 9.58 -3.24
CA MET A 162 19.40 9.29 -2.65
C MET A 162 19.32 7.88 -2.03
N TYR A 163 18.41 7.72 -1.07
CA TYR A 163 18.07 6.48 -0.40
C TYR A 163 16.87 5.80 -1.08
N VAL A 164 17.13 4.69 -1.76
CA VAL A 164 16.11 3.93 -2.53
C VAL A 164 15.71 2.68 -1.75
N PRO A 165 14.41 2.34 -1.61
CA PRO A 165 13.99 1.10 -0.95
C PRO A 165 14.67 -0.14 -1.54
N GLU A 166 15.24 -1.00 -0.69
CA GLU A 166 16.03 -2.17 -1.09
C GLU A 166 15.30 -3.09 -2.08
N HIS A 167 14.03 -3.38 -1.80
CA HIS A 167 13.18 -4.22 -2.65
C HIS A 167 13.01 -3.61 -4.06
N PHE A 168 12.84 -2.29 -4.14
CA PHE A 168 12.67 -1.60 -5.42
C PHE A 168 13.98 -1.54 -6.21
N TYR A 169 15.09 -1.24 -5.53
CA TYR A 169 16.43 -1.30 -6.12
C TYR A 169 16.74 -2.69 -6.70
N THR A 170 16.48 -3.74 -5.92
CA THR A 170 16.72 -5.14 -6.33
C THR A 170 15.84 -5.51 -7.51
N ALA A 171 14.56 -5.13 -7.49
CA ALA A 171 13.65 -5.38 -8.59
C ALA A 171 14.01 -4.61 -9.87
N HIS A 172 14.59 -3.40 -9.76
CA HIS A 172 15.03 -2.59 -10.90
C HIS A 172 16.32 -3.14 -11.52
N THR A 173 17.31 -3.43 -10.68
CA THR A 173 18.67 -3.77 -11.12
C THR A 173 18.89 -5.27 -11.33
N GLY A 174 18.09 -6.11 -10.66
CA GLY A 174 18.33 -7.55 -10.54
C GLY A 174 19.54 -7.92 -9.67
N ALA A 175 20.14 -6.95 -8.99
CA ALA A 175 21.35 -7.12 -8.19
C ALA A 175 21.04 -7.04 -6.69
N VAL A 176 21.82 -7.80 -5.91
CA VAL A 176 21.83 -7.67 -4.45
C VAL A 176 22.68 -6.45 -4.08
N PRO A 177 22.18 -5.49 -3.30
CA PRO A 177 22.95 -4.30 -2.94
C PRO A 177 24.14 -4.61 -2.02
N ASP A 178 25.19 -3.79 -2.10
CA ASP A 178 26.31 -3.85 -1.17
C ASP A 178 25.83 -3.51 0.25
N THR A 179 26.21 -4.32 1.23
CA THR A 179 25.88 -4.11 2.64
C THR A 179 26.39 -2.76 3.16
N ASN A 180 27.49 -2.23 2.61
CA ASN A 180 28.02 -0.92 2.99
C ASN A 180 27.17 0.24 2.46
N LYS A 181 26.30 -0.01 1.47
CA LYS A 181 25.35 0.96 0.92
C LYS A 181 23.96 0.83 1.53
N LEU A 182 23.74 -0.11 2.45
CA LEU A 182 22.45 -0.29 3.11
C LEU A 182 22.33 0.58 4.34
N PHE A 183 21.20 1.27 4.46
CA PHE A 183 20.84 2.16 5.55
C PHE A 183 19.44 1.82 6.06
N ILE A 184 19.20 2.16 7.33
CA ILE A 184 17.88 2.10 7.97
C ILE A 184 17.59 3.49 8.55
N PRO A 185 16.38 4.04 8.35
CA PRO A 185 15.95 5.23 9.09
C PRO A 185 15.60 4.78 10.51
N VAL A 186 16.36 5.25 11.49
CA VAL A 186 16.11 5.00 12.91
C VAL A 186 15.38 6.20 13.48
N THR A 187 14.18 5.99 14.04
CA THR A 187 13.33 7.03 14.63
C THR A 187 13.50 7.12 16.14
N TRP A 188 12.97 8.17 16.76
CA TRP A 188 12.91 8.27 18.22
C TRP A 188 12.00 7.17 18.82
N PRO A 189 12.34 6.59 19.99
CA PRO A 189 13.48 6.91 20.87
C PRO A 189 14.80 6.24 20.51
N GLU A 190 14.79 5.24 19.63
CA GLU A 190 15.98 4.44 19.30
C GLU A 190 17.10 5.27 18.66
N SER A 191 16.76 6.35 17.97
CA SER A 191 17.73 7.24 17.32
C SER A 191 18.67 7.95 18.31
N GLN A 192 18.29 8.05 19.59
CA GLN A 192 19.04 8.80 20.59
C GLN A 192 20.49 8.31 20.72
N GLU A 193 20.72 7.00 20.72
CA GLU A 193 22.06 6.43 20.87
C GLU A 193 22.99 6.84 19.72
N TYR A 194 22.44 7.02 18.52
CA TYR A 194 23.21 7.43 17.34
C TYR A 194 23.55 8.91 17.40
N PHE A 195 22.65 9.77 17.89
CA PHE A 195 22.96 11.19 18.11
C PHE A 195 24.00 11.40 19.21
N GLU A 196 24.07 10.53 20.22
CA GLU A 196 25.09 10.62 21.28
C GLU A 196 26.51 10.31 20.76
N LEU A 197 26.63 9.57 19.65
CA LEU A 197 27.92 9.29 19.01
C LEU A 197 28.65 10.56 18.56
N GLN A 198 27.95 11.67 18.30
CA GLN A 198 28.60 12.94 17.97
C GLN A 198 29.55 13.43 19.08
N TYR A 199 29.30 13.05 20.34
CA TYR A 199 30.13 13.42 21.48
C TYR A 199 31.13 12.32 21.88
N GLU A 200 30.81 11.06 21.60
CA GLU A 200 31.63 9.92 22.02
C GLU A 200 32.60 9.43 20.93
N LYS A 201 32.14 9.39 19.68
CA LYS A 201 32.80 8.74 18.54
C LYS A 201 32.41 9.46 17.24
N GLU A 202 32.88 10.70 17.09
CA GLU A 202 32.59 11.58 15.94
C GLU A 202 32.78 10.89 14.58
N SER A 203 33.87 10.12 14.39
CA SER A 203 34.13 9.41 13.13
C SER A 203 33.14 8.30 12.79
N ILE A 204 32.37 7.80 13.76
CA ILE A 204 31.27 6.87 13.53
C ILE A 204 29.99 7.65 13.22
N PHE A 205 29.77 8.76 13.94
CA PHE A 205 28.63 9.64 13.70
C PHE A 205 28.63 10.22 12.28
N GLU A 206 29.81 10.55 11.73
CA GLU A 206 29.98 11.00 10.34
C GLU A 206 29.50 9.99 9.27
N LEU A 207 29.30 8.72 9.65
CA LEU A 207 28.72 7.71 8.75
C LEU A 207 27.19 7.71 8.77
N CYS A 208 26.58 8.34 9.77
CA CYS A 208 25.14 8.50 9.89
C CYS A 208 24.72 9.86 9.32
N GLU A 209 23.45 9.98 8.92
CA GLU A 209 22.93 11.22 8.37
C GLU A 209 21.62 11.65 9.06
N PRO A 210 21.62 12.75 9.83
CA PRO A 210 20.40 13.28 10.42
C PRO A 210 19.36 13.62 9.34
N ILE A 211 18.10 13.26 9.60
CA ILE A 211 16.98 13.55 8.69
C ILE A 211 16.37 14.89 9.11
N GLU A 212 16.79 15.96 8.44
CA GLU A 212 16.43 17.33 8.84
C GLU A 212 15.39 18.00 7.92
N HIS A 213 15.29 17.53 6.67
CA HIS A 213 14.50 18.19 5.61
C HIS A 213 13.86 17.20 4.63
N GLY A 214 12.93 17.71 3.82
CA GLY A 214 12.32 17.01 2.70
C GLY A 214 11.39 15.87 3.09
N LYS A 215 11.06 15.02 2.11
CA LYS A 215 10.08 13.93 2.27
C LYS A 215 10.43 12.95 3.39
N ALA A 216 11.73 12.69 3.62
CA ALA A 216 12.17 11.79 4.69
C ALA A 216 11.84 12.36 6.08
N PHE A 217 11.94 13.69 6.25
CA PHE A 217 11.56 14.36 7.48
C PHE A 217 10.06 14.23 7.76
N ASP A 218 9.23 14.38 6.72
CA ASP A 218 7.78 14.26 6.84
C ASP A 218 7.37 12.81 7.19
N ASP A 219 8.04 11.82 6.62
CA ASP A 219 7.71 10.40 6.80
C ASP A 219 8.27 9.80 8.11
N PHE A 220 9.49 10.19 8.53
CA PHE A 220 10.19 9.59 9.68
C PHE A 220 10.29 10.49 10.91
N GLY A 221 10.07 11.79 10.74
CA GLY A 221 10.08 12.79 11.82
C GLY A 221 11.46 13.40 12.09
N SER A 222 11.43 14.49 12.86
CA SER A 222 12.58 15.39 13.09
C SER A 222 13.73 14.83 13.94
N GLN A 223 13.52 13.68 14.56
CA GLN A 223 14.52 12.99 15.39
C GLN A 223 14.97 11.69 14.72
N ALA A 224 14.74 11.53 13.42
CA ALA A 224 15.19 10.38 12.68
C ALA A 224 16.61 10.59 12.13
N ILE A 225 17.32 9.49 11.93
CA ILE A 225 18.70 9.47 11.41
C ILE A 225 18.87 8.25 10.51
N TRP A 226 19.49 8.44 9.34
CA TRP A 226 19.93 7.35 8.48
C TRP A 226 21.15 6.69 9.11
N VAL A 227 21.04 5.40 9.41
CA VAL A 227 22.12 4.62 10.02
C VAL A 227 22.58 3.52 9.06
N PRO A 228 23.88 3.46 8.73
CA PRO A 228 24.42 2.34 7.97
C PRO A 228 24.16 1.01 8.66
N LEU A 229 23.73 0.01 7.91
CA LEU A 229 23.46 -1.34 8.41
C LEU A 229 24.70 -1.98 9.06
N SER A 230 25.90 -1.56 8.63
CA SER A 230 27.17 -2.00 9.19
C SER A 230 27.42 -1.54 10.64
N LEU A 231 26.72 -0.51 11.12
CA LEU A 231 26.77 -0.04 12.51
C LEU A 231 25.77 -0.78 13.40
N ILE A 232 24.57 -1.04 12.88
CA ILE A 232 23.51 -1.77 13.60
C ILE A 232 23.96 -3.21 13.90
N ASN A 233 24.58 -3.88 12.93
CA ASN A 233 25.04 -5.27 13.08
C ASN A 233 26.29 -5.45 13.96
N LYS A 234 26.87 -4.35 14.48
CA LYS A 234 28.07 -4.38 15.34
C LYS A 234 27.78 -4.13 16.82
N GLN A 235 26.53 -3.79 17.17
CA GLN A 235 26.04 -3.73 18.55
C GLN A 235 25.60 -5.11 19.02
#